data_AF-A0A5E6N191-F1
#
_entry.id   AF-A0A5E6N191-F1
#
_cell.length_a   1.000
_cell.length_b   1.000
_cell.length_c   1.000
_cell.angle_alpha   90.00
_cell.angle_beta   90.00
_cell.angle_gamma   90.00
#
_symmetry.space_group_name_H-M   'P 1'
#
loop_
_entity.id
_entity.type
_entity.pdbx_description
1 polymer ?
#
loop_
_entity_poly.entity_id
_entity_poly.type
_entity_poly.pdbx_seq_one_letter_code
_entity_poly.pdbx_strand_id
1 'polypeptide(L)'
;MGNKALNYGYAILTSYIWNALLNAGLEPYCGFLHTTRAGKPSLVLDIMEEYRAWVVDRTVIKLRTQLNGKSDLTPAIKKKIITDIHKTFNTKYHYRKRKMRLESILQRQVYHLAGYFSADKKYKSYRFRW
;
A
#
# COMPACT_ATOMS: atom_id res chain seq x y z
N MET A 1 7.15 17.52 -10.40
CA MET A 1 8.12 16.52 -9.91
C MET A 1 7.50 15.61 -8.85
N GLY A 2 7.10 16.14 -7.69
CA GLY A 2 6.48 15.35 -6.60
C GLY A 2 5.33 14.46 -7.07
N ASN A 3 4.40 14.99 -7.87
CA ASN A 3 3.26 14.21 -8.37
C ASN A 3 3.66 13.00 -9.22
N LYS A 4 4.70 13.11 -10.07
CA LYS A 4 5.20 11.97 -10.86
C LYS A 4 5.79 10.88 -9.96
N ALA A 5 6.57 11.28 -8.95
CA ALA A 5 7.17 10.35 -7.99
C ALA A 5 6.09 9.64 -7.14
N LEU A 6 5.07 10.38 -6.70
CA LEU A 6 3.91 9.83 -5.98
C LEU A 6 3.17 8.82 -6.85
N ASN A 7 2.82 9.18 -8.09
CA ASN A 7 2.12 8.27 -9.01
C ASN A 7 2.93 6.97 -9.24
N TYR A 8 4.25 7.08 -9.40
CA TYR A 8 5.11 5.92 -9.55
C TYR A 8 5.16 5.05 -8.28
N GLY A 9 5.28 5.67 -7.10
CA GLY A 9 5.25 4.96 -5.83
C GLY A 9 3.91 4.30 -5.55
N TYR A 10 2.79 4.95 -5.88
CA TYR A 10 1.46 4.38 -5.75
C TYR A 10 1.26 3.20 -6.70
N ALA A 11 1.77 3.25 -7.93
CA ALA A 11 1.72 2.10 -8.83
C ALA A 11 2.41 0.86 -8.23
N ILE A 12 3.55 1.03 -7.55
CA ILE A 12 4.24 -0.05 -6.85
C ILE A 12 3.41 -0.57 -5.67
N LEU A 13 2.85 0.35 -4.87
CA LEU A 13 2.00 0.00 -3.72
C LEU A 13 0.74 -0.77 -4.15
N THR A 14 0.11 -0.36 -5.27
CA THR A 14 -1.02 -1.05 -5.88
C THR A 14 -0.69 -2.53 -6.12
N SER A 15 0.49 -2.86 -6.65
CA SER A 15 0.90 -4.25 -6.91
C SER A 15 0.97 -5.09 -5.62
N TYR A 16 1.47 -4.52 -4.52
CA TYR A 16 1.51 -5.23 -3.23
C TYR A 16 0.11 -5.55 -2.71
N ILE A 17 -0.79 -4.57 -2.76
CA ILE A 17 -2.16 -4.72 -2.27
C ILE A 17 -2.95 -5.67 -3.16
N TRP A 18 -2.78 -5.56 -4.47
CA TRP A 18 -3.41 -6.45 -5.44
C TRP A 18 -3.05 -7.90 -5.16
N ASN A 19 -1.76 -8.21 -5.01
CA ASN A 19 -1.31 -9.54 -4.68
C ASN A 19 -1.89 -10.03 -3.34
N ALA A 20 -1.97 -9.16 -2.33
CA ALA A 20 -2.55 -9.52 -1.04
C ALA A 20 -4.05 -9.88 -1.13
N LEU A 21 -4.81 -9.13 -1.93
CA LEU A 21 -6.23 -9.39 -2.21
C LEU A 21 -6.42 -10.71 -2.96
N LEU A 22 -5.65 -10.96 -4.02
CA LEU A 22 -5.70 -12.21 -4.78
C LEU A 22 -5.38 -13.42 -3.89
N ASN A 23 -4.34 -13.32 -3.06
CA ASN A 23 -3.96 -14.39 -2.10
C ASN A 23 -5.06 -14.68 -1.06
N ALA A 24 -5.98 -13.75 -0.84
CA ALA A 24 -7.13 -13.90 0.04
C ALA A 24 -8.42 -14.30 -0.69
N GLY A 25 -8.38 -14.46 -2.01
CA GLY A 25 -9.55 -14.77 -2.83
C GLY A 25 -10.56 -13.62 -2.90
N LEU A 26 -10.14 -12.38 -2.61
CA LEU A 26 -11.01 -11.21 -2.69
C LEU A 26 -11.01 -10.60 -4.09
N GLU A 27 -12.18 -10.12 -4.51
CA GLU A 27 -12.40 -9.45 -5.80
C GLU A 27 -11.86 -8.00 -5.77
N PRO A 28 -10.75 -7.67 -6.46
CA PRO A 28 -10.10 -6.35 -6.40
C PRO A 28 -10.98 -5.17 -6.84
N TYR A 29 -12.01 -5.42 -7.65
CA TYR A 29 -12.90 -4.37 -8.16
C TYR A 29 -14.08 -4.06 -7.21
N CYS A 30 -14.34 -4.92 -6.22
CA CYS A 30 -15.47 -4.79 -5.28
C CYS A 30 -15.09 -3.96 -4.04
N GLY A 31 -14.99 -2.63 -4.21
CA GLY A 31 -14.69 -1.69 -3.12
C GLY A 31 -15.90 -1.23 -2.31
N PHE A 32 -15.63 -0.66 -1.14
CA PHE A 32 -16.61 -0.13 -0.18
C PHE A 32 -16.62 1.40 -0.11
N LEU A 33 -15.44 2.05 -0.12
CA LEU A 33 -15.33 3.50 0.05
C LEU A 33 -15.26 4.22 -1.29
N HIS A 34 -14.47 3.69 -2.22
CA HIS A 34 -14.41 4.23 -3.57
C HIS A 34 -15.62 3.79 -4.39
N THR A 35 -16.26 4.75 -5.08
CA THR A 35 -17.35 4.46 -6.03
C THR A 35 -16.92 3.39 -7.02
N THR A 36 -17.71 2.32 -7.09
CA THR A 36 -17.56 1.24 -8.06
C THR A 36 -17.85 1.77 -9.45
N ARG A 37 -16.81 1.80 -10.29
CA ARG A 37 -16.91 2.06 -11.74
C ARG A 37 -16.26 0.90 -12.46
N ALA A 38 -16.82 0.51 -13.60
CA ALA A 38 -16.22 -0.53 -14.45
C ALA A 38 -14.74 -0.24 -14.71
N GLY A 39 -13.88 -1.23 -14.47
CA GLY A 39 -12.42 -1.13 -14.63
C GLY A 39 -11.66 -0.40 -13.52
N LYS A 40 -12.34 0.10 -12.47
CA LYS A 40 -11.66 0.74 -11.33
C LYS A 40 -11.47 -0.27 -10.18
N PRO A 41 -10.24 -0.63 -9.80
CA PRO A 41 -9.97 -1.59 -8.74
C PRO A 41 -10.24 -0.98 -7.36
N SER A 42 -11.52 -0.82 -7.03
CA SER A 42 -11.97 0.04 -5.93
C SER A 42 -11.54 -0.51 -4.57
N LEU A 43 -11.51 -1.84 -4.39
CA LEU A 43 -11.02 -2.45 -3.15
C LEU A 43 -9.53 -2.26 -2.96
N VAL A 44 -8.75 -2.31 -4.05
CA VAL A 44 -7.31 -2.02 -4.01
C VAL A 44 -7.08 -0.60 -3.51
N LEU A 45 -7.86 0.37 -4.03
CA LEU A 45 -7.77 1.77 -3.62
C LEU A 45 -8.16 1.95 -2.16
N ASP A 46 -9.22 1.29 -1.70
CA ASP A 46 -9.66 1.35 -0.30
C ASP A 46 -8.57 0.88 0.67
N ILE A 47 -7.96 -0.27 0.41
CA ILE A 47 -6.88 -0.80 1.25
C ILE A 47 -5.63 0.07 1.12
N MET A 48 -5.39 0.65 -0.07
CA MET A 48 -4.24 1.52 -0.30
C MET A 48 -4.24 2.73 0.62
N GLU A 49 -5.39 3.29 0.97
CA GLU A 49 -5.48 4.43 1.89
C GLU A 49 -4.79 4.18 3.24
N GLU A 50 -4.80 2.95 3.76
CA GLU A 50 -4.11 2.60 5.02
C GLU A 50 -2.56 2.68 4.90
N TYR A 51 -2.01 2.67 3.68
CA TYR A 51 -0.57 2.55 3.42
C TYR A 51 0.06 3.77 2.71
N ARG A 52 -0.73 4.60 2.03
CA ARG A 52 -0.23 5.73 1.19
C ARG A 52 0.75 6.63 1.92
N ALA A 53 0.32 7.20 3.05
CA ALA A 53 1.08 8.23 3.75
C ALA A 53 2.47 7.77 4.21
N TRP A 54 2.56 6.57 4.77
CA TRP A 54 3.78 6.14 5.46
C TRP A 54 4.70 5.27 4.61
N VAL A 55 4.15 4.59 3.59
CA VAL A 55 4.95 3.79 2.64
C VAL A 55 5.42 4.64 1.47
N VAL A 56 4.51 5.40 0.84
CA VAL A 56 4.82 6.15 -0.39
C VAL A 56 5.14 7.60 -0.09
N ASP A 57 4.25 8.34 0.56
CA ASP A 57 4.41 9.80 0.71
C ASP A 57 5.66 10.12 1.51
N ARG A 58 5.89 9.41 2.62
CA ARG A 58 7.13 9.51 3.42
C ARG A 58 8.38 9.26 2.58
N THR A 59 8.35 8.27 1.69
CA THR A 59 9.48 7.94 0.81
C THR A 59 9.73 9.07 -0.19
N VAL A 60 8.68 9.60 -0.81
CA VAL A 60 8.79 10.72 -1.76
C VAL A 60 9.24 12.00 -1.08
N ILE A 61 8.74 12.29 0.13
CA ILE A 61 9.16 13.46 0.94
C ILE A 61 10.65 13.38 1.27
N LYS A 62 11.17 12.21 1.65
CA LYS A 62 12.62 12.00 1.88
C LYS A 62 13.47 12.27 0.64
N LEU A 63 12.91 12.06 -0.55
CA LEU A 63 13.59 12.29 -1.83
C LEU A 63 13.36 13.70 -2.40
N ARG A 64 12.62 14.58 -1.71
CA ARG A 64 12.24 15.91 -2.20
C ARG A 64 13.43 16.72 -2.71
N THR A 65 14.55 16.73 -1.99
CA THR A 65 15.76 17.47 -2.39
C THR A 65 16.35 16.97 -3.70
N GLN A 66 16.30 15.66 -3.93
CA GLN A 66 16.80 15.01 -5.16
C GLN A 66 15.85 15.16 -6.36
N LEU A 67 14.59 15.54 -6.08
CA LEU A 67 13.53 15.77 -7.06
C LEU A 67 13.43 17.25 -7.50
N ASN A 68 14.04 18.18 -6.76
CA ASN A 68 14.02 19.60 -7.13
C ASN A 68 14.79 19.86 -8.43
N GLY A 69 14.25 20.74 -9.28
CA GLY A 69 14.91 21.21 -10.51
C GLY A 69 14.98 20.21 -11.67
N LYS A 70 14.39 19.01 -11.55
CA LYS A 70 14.36 18.02 -12.64
C LYS A 70 13.07 18.13 -13.46
N SER A 71 13.11 17.71 -14.73
CA SER A 71 11.97 17.64 -15.65
C SER A 71 11.30 16.25 -15.71
N ASP A 72 12.10 15.17 -15.56
CA ASP A 72 11.58 13.80 -15.46
C ASP A 72 12.23 12.90 -14.39
N LEU A 73 11.58 11.77 -14.10
CA LEU A 73 12.08 10.75 -13.18
C LEU A 73 13.23 9.95 -13.82
N THR A 74 14.45 10.22 -13.39
CA THR A 74 15.62 9.47 -13.86
C THR A 74 15.58 8.00 -13.40
N PRO A 75 16.20 7.06 -14.13
CA PRO A 75 16.26 5.65 -13.73
C PRO A 75 16.82 5.43 -12.33
N ALA A 76 17.80 6.25 -11.92
CA ALA A 76 18.38 6.19 -10.58
C ALA A 76 17.35 6.53 -9.48
N ILE A 77 16.50 7.54 -9.68
CA ILE A 77 15.45 7.90 -8.74
C ILE A 77 14.37 6.81 -8.71
N LYS A 78 13.95 6.29 -9.86
CA LYS A 78 12.98 5.19 -9.93
C LYS A 78 13.46 3.97 -9.14
N LYS A 79 14.71 3.56 -9.37
CA LYS A 79 15.35 2.45 -8.62
C LYS A 79 15.36 2.72 -7.11
N LYS A 80 15.64 3.96 -6.70
CA LYS A 80 15.63 4.35 -5.29
C LYS A 80 14.23 4.26 -4.66
N ILE A 81 13.19 4.76 -5.34
CA ILE A 81 11.80 4.63 -4.88
C ILE A 81 11.41 3.16 -4.71
N ILE A 82 11.71 2.31 -5.70
CA ILE A 82 11.46 0.86 -5.61
C ILE A 82 12.17 0.25 -4.40
N THR A 83 13.46 0.54 -4.25
CA THR A 83 14.29 -0.01 -3.16
C THR A 83 13.77 0.40 -1.78
N ASP A 84 13.40 1.67 -1.61
CA ASP A 84 12.91 2.19 -0.34
C ASP A 84 11.53 1.63 0.03
N ILE A 85 10.62 1.48 -0.95
CA ILE A 85 9.31 0.84 -0.75
C ILE A 85 9.50 -0.64 -0.40
N HIS A 86 10.30 -1.39 -1.15
CA HIS A 86 10.60 -2.80 -0.88
C HIS A 86 11.24 -2.99 0.49
N LYS A 87 12.15 -2.10 0.89
CA LYS A 87 12.76 -2.10 2.22
C LYS A 87 11.71 -1.86 3.30
N THR A 88 10.77 -0.94 3.08
CA THR A 88 9.67 -0.68 4.01
C THR A 88 8.79 -1.93 4.18
N PHE A 89 8.42 -2.60 3.09
CA PHE A 89 7.63 -3.85 3.15
C PHE A 89 8.35 -4.99 3.86
N ASN A 90 9.68 -5.07 3.75
CA ASN A 90 10.51 -6.07 4.43
C ASN A 90 10.85 -5.72 5.88
N THR A 91 10.62 -4.48 6.31
CA THR A 91 10.89 -4.06 7.69
C THR A 91 9.88 -4.71 8.64
N LYS A 92 10.36 -5.15 9.81
CA LYS A 92 9.51 -5.77 10.84
C LYS A 92 8.85 -4.70 11.71
N TYR A 93 7.53 -4.74 11.81
CA TYR A 93 6.74 -3.88 12.69
C TYR A 93 6.02 -4.73 13.75
N HIS A 94 5.67 -4.10 14.87
CA HIS A 94 4.81 -4.72 15.86
C HIS A 94 3.37 -4.78 15.34
N TYR A 95 2.82 -5.99 15.27
CA TYR A 95 1.41 -6.23 14.94
C TYR A 95 0.80 -7.15 15.99
N ARG A 96 -0.11 -6.61 16.78
CA ARG A 96 -0.66 -7.26 17.98
C ARG A 96 0.48 -7.69 18.92
N LYS A 97 0.61 -8.99 19.21
CA LYS A 97 1.61 -9.54 20.14
C LYS A 97 2.91 -10.01 19.47
N ARG A 98 3.11 -9.77 18.16
CA ARG A 98 4.26 -10.31 17.40
C ARG A 98 4.93 -9.24 16.55
N LYS A 99 6.24 -9.39 16.31
CA LYS A 99 6.96 -8.62 15.28
C LYS A 99 6.96 -9.41 13.97
N MET A 100 6.58 -8.78 12.87
CA MET A 100 6.61 -9.41 11.54
C MET A 100 6.75 -8.37 10.45
N ARG A 101 7.12 -8.80 9.24
CA ARG A 101 7.28 -7.91 8.07
C ARG A 101 5.98 -7.21 7.75
N LEU A 102 6.04 -5.97 7.28
CA LEU A 102 4.86 -5.24 6.84
C LEU A 102 4.07 -5.99 5.77
N GLU A 103 4.75 -6.64 4.82
CA GLU A 103 4.10 -7.49 3.82
C GLU A 103 3.22 -8.59 4.46
N SER A 104 3.71 -9.22 5.53
CA SER A 104 2.94 -10.22 6.29
C SER A 104 1.80 -9.60 7.09
N ILE A 105 1.96 -8.35 7.55
CA ILE A 105 0.90 -7.60 8.23
C ILE A 105 -0.23 -7.29 7.24
N LEU A 106 0.11 -6.77 6.06
CA LEU A 106 -0.83 -6.50 4.97
C LEU A 106 -1.61 -7.76 4.62
N GLN A 107 -0.93 -8.87 4.36
CA GLN A 107 -1.59 -10.13 4.02
C GLN A 107 -2.57 -10.59 5.12
N ARG A 108 -2.18 -10.47 6.40
CA ARG A 108 -3.06 -10.83 7.53
C ARG A 108 -4.26 -9.92 7.65
N GLN A 109 -4.12 -8.61 7.40
CA GLN A 109 -5.26 -7.69 7.42
C GLN A 109 -6.26 -8.04 6.32
N VAL A 110 -5.76 -8.33 5.12
CA VAL A 110 -6.61 -8.73 4.00
C VAL A 110 -7.33 -10.05 4.30
N TYR A 111 -6.66 -11.05 4.91
CA TYR A 111 -7.35 -12.27 5.37
C TYR A 111 -8.40 -11.99 6.45
N HIS A 112 -8.16 -11.04 7.35
CA HIS A 112 -9.18 -10.64 8.33
C HIS A 112 -10.38 -9.96 7.67
N LEU A 113 -10.16 -9.17 6.63
CA LEU A 113 -11.21 -8.60 5.81
C LEU A 113 -12.01 -9.70 5.08
N ALA A 114 -11.33 -10.68 4.48
CA ALA A 114 -12.01 -11.82 3.85
C ALA A 114 -12.87 -12.61 4.86
N GLY A 115 -12.33 -12.86 6.05
CA GLY A 115 -13.07 -13.49 7.14
C GLY A 115 -14.31 -12.72 7.60
N TYR A 116 -14.38 -11.40 7.38
CA TYR A 116 -15.57 -10.60 7.66
C TYR A 116 -16.71 -10.88 6.68
N PHE A 117 -16.40 -11.15 5.40
CA PHE A 117 -17.42 -11.51 4.41
C PHE A 117 -17.93 -12.93 4.61
N SER A 118 -17.07 -13.85 5.06
CA SER A 118 -17.44 -15.26 5.25
C SER A 118 -18.05 -15.56 6.62
N ALA A 119 -17.87 -14.68 7.61
CA ALA A 119 -18.40 -14.87 8.96
C ALA A 119 -18.69 -13.51 9.63
N ASP A 120 -19.81 -13.45 10.37
CA ASP A 120 -20.41 -12.28 11.03
C ASP A 120 -19.52 -11.60 12.12
N LYS A 121 -18.28 -11.18 11.79
CA LYS A 121 -17.27 -10.66 12.74
C LYS A 121 -16.65 -9.34 12.28
N LYS A 122 -17.14 -8.21 12.81
CA LYS A 122 -16.68 -6.81 12.55
C LYS A 122 -15.17 -6.65 12.25
N TYR A 123 -14.84 -6.16 11.04
CA TYR A 123 -13.48 -5.74 10.64
C TYR A 123 -12.96 -4.62 11.56
N LYS A 124 -11.69 -4.72 11.98
CA LYS A 124 -10.96 -3.67 12.68
C LYS A 124 -9.73 -3.30 11.88
N SER A 125 -9.72 -2.07 11.32
CA SER A 125 -8.58 -1.52 10.60
C SER A 125 -7.33 -1.41 11.46
N TYR A 126 -6.17 -1.49 10.82
CA TYR A 126 -4.92 -1.38 11.56
C TYR A 126 -4.60 0.08 11.87
N ARG A 127 -4.45 0.36 13.16
CA ARG A 127 -4.06 1.68 13.64
C ARG A 127 -2.56 1.68 13.92
N PHE A 128 -1.80 2.32 13.05
CA PHE A 128 -0.40 2.61 13.32
C PHE A 128 -0.29 3.66 14.43
N ARG A 129 0.61 3.45 15.40
CA ARG A 129 0.95 4.43 16.45
C ARG A 129 2.38 4.91 16.21
N TRP A 130 2.53 6.23 16.17
CA TRP A 130 3.79 6.95 16.04
C TRP A 130 4.73 6.67 17.21
#